data_AF-A0A0K1PRU4-F1
#
_entry.id   AF-A0A0K1PRU4-F1
#
_cell.length_a   1.000
_cell.length_b   1.000
_cell.length_c   1.000
_cell.angle_alpha   90.00
_cell.angle_beta   90.00
_cell.angle_gamma   90.00
#
_symmetry.space_group_name_H-M   'P 1'
#
loop_
_entity.id
_entity.type
_entity.pdbx_description
1 polymer ?
#
loop_
_entity_poly.entity_id
_entity_poly.type
_entity_poly.pdbx_seq_one_letter_code
_entity_poly.pdbx_strand_id
1 'polypeptide(L)'
;MLSPDAIWLTIAQGVAQHVRLNAEALRPRLVRHTGREAIKVDWLGELPTTHDAWRDIIDAFREKVAEHTGPGLARLLVCDFSTSTDVDRIASEIVLMDAVSPYFDFFVACVCGIPEVTLTGTPEDWRKIRERIDVIEELELRQWARSLKPIADEFVRASEGRPDVAMWRRIYKPRKAYGWKRITGWVARLFPYVKSAGTVSVPNPLLALRLSQPDDTGSPNEWYNGPGIALEDAPCGPSSMLVRVEDLIGGRTEELEASGGLMGIEQDEHGALRPVSAYVIRRPEASILDVADRIVREHRYTVDERDPLRSLVAGTAEQIALAERIGTATLAFSGERTWRLRGRRDRELVDVKLSDGTTELIQRWLDLPNGLFLAHALTRKGSAYVLGDERFLVRPPPLEGTDPVTGLSYAHPPIEVWPKRLETTQWAQDVPVVGSSLAAILLHALEHDGELPPRAPSTLDDHAVIPIVPQREPPARDPRSA
;
A
#
# COMPACT_ATOMS: atom_id res chain seq x y z
N MET A 1 -26.83 2.61 -47.12
CA MET A 1 -25.96 3.40 -48.01
C MET A 1 -24.56 2.82 -47.94
N LEU A 2 -23.85 2.73 -49.06
CA LEU A 2 -22.44 2.30 -49.12
C LEU A 2 -21.58 3.52 -49.45
N SER A 3 -20.58 3.83 -48.63
CA SER A 3 -19.60 4.90 -48.88
C SER A 3 -18.32 4.34 -49.50
N PRO A 4 -17.57 5.15 -50.28
CA PRO A 4 -16.20 4.83 -50.68
C PRO A 4 -15.32 4.40 -49.50
N ASP A 5 -15.45 5.06 -48.34
CA ASP A 5 -14.72 4.77 -47.10
C ASP A 5 -14.97 3.36 -46.60
N ALA A 6 -16.23 2.93 -46.52
CA ALA A 6 -16.58 1.60 -46.04
C ALA A 6 -16.01 0.51 -46.95
N ILE A 7 -16.07 0.71 -48.27
CA ILE A 7 -15.49 -0.22 -49.24
C ILE A 7 -13.96 -0.23 -49.14
N TRP A 8 -13.33 0.94 -49.07
CA TRP A 8 -11.88 1.04 -49.00
C TRP A 8 -11.30 0.49 -47.69
N LEU A 9 -11.88 0.83 -46.54
CA LEU A 9 -11.49 0.27 -45.24
C LEU A 9 -11.53 -1.26 -45.27
N THR A 10 -12.55 -1.85 -45.88
CA THR A 10 -12.65 -3.31 -46.04
C THR A 10 -11.49 -3.87 -46.87
N ILE A 11 -11.13 -3.21 -47.97
CA ILE A 11 -9.98 -3.59 -48.82
C ILE A 11 -8.67 -3.41 -48.07
N ALA A 12 -8.48 -2.28 -47.39
CA ALA A 12 -7.29 -1.92 -46.64
C ALA A 12 -7.02 -2.91 -45.49
N GLN A 13 -8.07 -3.37 -44.79
CA GLN A 13 -7.97 -4.45 -43.82
C GLN A 13 -7.47 -5.76 -44.44
N GLY A 14 -7.92 -6.09 -45.65
CA GLY A 14 -7.39 -7.22 -46.41
C GLY A 14 -5.90 -7.07 -46.74
N VAL A 15 -5.45 -5.85 -47.09
CA VAL A 15 -4.02 -5.55 -47.29
C VAL A 15 -3.24 -5.70 -45.98
N ALA A 16 -3.75 -5.16 -44.87
CA ALA A 16 -3.12 -5.29 -43.55
C ALA A 16 -2.94 -6.77 -43.16
N GLN A 17 -3.98 -7.59 -43.36
CA GLN A 17 -3.93 -9.03 -43.13
C GLN A 17 -2.90 -9.72 -44.03
N HIS A 18 -2.82 -9.34 -45.32
CA HIS A 18 -1.80 -9.88 -46.21
C HIS A 18 -0.38 -9.54 -45.74
N VAL A 19 -0.15 -8.29 -45.29
CA VAL A 19 1.14 -7.88 -44.74
C VAL A 19 1.50 -8.71 -43.51
N ARG A 20 0.55 -8.91 -42.59
CA ARG A 20 0.76 -9.72 -41.37
C ARG A 20 1.12 -11.16 -41.69
N LEU A 21 0.41 -11.79 -42.63
CA LEU A 21 0.68 -13.17 -43.03
C LEU A 21 2.02 -13.34 -43.78
N ASN A 22 2.53 -12.28 -44.39
CA ASN A 22 3.73 -12.31 -45.23
C ASN A 22 4.83 -11.36 -44.71
N ALA A 23 4.85 -11.11 -43.40
CA ALA A 23 5.64 -10.02 -42.82
C ALA A 23 7.14 -10.11 -43.18
N GLU A 24 7.74 -11.29 -43.01
CA GLU A 24 9.17 -11.46 -43.29
C GLU A 24 9.52 -11.33 -44.79
N ALA A 25 8.63 -11.76 -45.68
CA ALA A 25 8.82 -11.61 -47.12
C ALA A 25 8.69 -10.14 -47.57
N LEU A 26 7.85 -9.36 -46.89
CA LEU A 26 7.58 -7.96 -47.21
C LEU A 26 8.48 -6.97 -46.47
N ARG A 27 9.16 -7.41 -45.39
CA ARG A 27 10.04 -6.58 -44.56
C ARG A 27 10.98 -5.68 -45.36
N PRO A 28 11.76 -6.16 -46.35
CA PRO A 28 12.71 -5.30 -47.10
C PRO A 28 12.05 -4.18 -47.89
N ARG A 29 10.73 -4.27 -48.14
CA ARG A 29 9.95 -3.27 -48.89
C ARG A 29 9.27 -2.25 -47.97
N LEU A 30 9.04 -2.60 -46.70
CA LEU A 30 8.22 -1.80 -45.79
C LEU A 30 9.03 -1.13 -44.68
N VAL A 31 10.11 -1.76 -44.20
CA VAL A 31 10.91 -1.26 -43.09
C VAL A 31 12.40 -1.57 -43.29
N ARG A 32 13.28 -0.86 -42.58
CA ARG A 32 14.74 -1.01 -42.70
C ARG A 32 15.41 -1.73 -41.52
N HIS A 33 14.66 -2.05 -40.47
CA HIS A 33 15.16 -2.70 -39.26
C HIS A 33 14.82 -4.19 -39.21
N THR A 34 15.62 -4.91 -38.42
CA THR A 34 15.39 -6.32 -38.09
C THR A 34 14.58 -6.44 -36.80
N GLY A 35 13.70 -7.44 -36.72
CA GLY A 35 12.86 -7.66 -35.55
C GLY A 35 11.75 -6.61 -35.42
N ARG A 36 11.40 -6.24 -34.18
CA ARG A 36 10.41 -5.21 -33.87
C ARG A 36 11.07 -4.00 -33.23
N GLU A 37 10.70 -2.81 -33.67
CA GLU A 37 11.15 -1.54 -33.12
C GLU A 37 10.01 -0.84 -32.37
N ALA A 38 10.29 -0.20 -31.25
CA ALA A 38 9.27 0.47 -30.46
C ALA A 38 9.01 1.89 -30.99
N ILE A 39 7.79 2.15 -31.45
CA ILE A 39 7.30 3.49 -31.72
C ILE A 39 6.70 4.04 -30.43
N LYS A 40 7.37 5.05 -29.85
CA LYS A 40 6.98 5.69 -28.60
C LYS A 40 6.34 7.06 -28.85
N VAL A 41 5.15 7.27 -28.31
CA VAL A 41 4.47 8.58 -28.22
C VAL A 41 4.44 8.99 -26.75
N ASP A 42 4.94 10.19 -26.46
CA ASP A 42 4.91 10.76 -25.11
C ASP A 42 3.57 11.48 -24.91
N TRP A 43 2.84 11.15 -23.84
CA TRP A 43 1.55 11.74 -23.48
C TRP A 43 1.69 12.56 -22.19
N LEU A 44 1.40 13.86 -22.31
CA LEU A 44 1.44 14.83 -21.21
C LEU A 44 0.03 14.99 -20.64
N GLY A 45 -0.38 14.05 -19.80
CA GLY A 45 -1.71 14.06 -19.18
C GLY A 45 -1.96 12.81 -18.34
N GLU A 46 -3.17 12.74 -17.78
CA GLU A 46 -3.69 11.50 -17.19
C GLU A 46 -3.78 10.39 -18.24
N LEU A 47 -4.03 9.15 -17.82
CA LEU A 47 -4.27 8.06 -18.76
C LEU A 47 -5.36 8.48 -19.77
N PRO A 48 -5.10 8.34 -21.09
CA PRO A 48 -6.03 8.82 -22.11
C PRO A 48 -7.33 8.02 -22.04
N THR A 49 -8.41 8.68 -21.63
CA THR A 49 -9.76 8.10 -21.51
C THR A 49 -10.77 8.73 -22.46
N THR A 50 -10.42 9.84 -23.11
CA THR A 50 -11.31 10.59 -24.01
C THR A 50 -11.03 10.27 -25.47
N HIS A 51 -12.04 10.45 -26.32
CA HIS A 51 -11.93 10.28 -27.77
C HIS A 51 -10.83 11.15 -28.38
N ASP A 52 -10.79 12.44 -28.02
CA ASP A 52 -9.84 13.40 -28.61
C ASP A 52 -8.39 13.10 -28.19
N ALA A 53 -8.17 12.62 -26.97
CA ALA A 53 -6.85 12.15 -26.55
C ALA A 53 -6.36 10.99 -27.42
N TRP A 54 -7.23 10.02 -27.72
CA TRP A 54 -6.89 8.89 -28.57
C TRP A 54 -6.65 9.30 -30.02
N ARG A 55 -7.40 10.27 -30.53
CA ARG A 55 -7.15 10.87 -31.86
C ARG A 55 -5.73 11.43 -31.94
N ASP A 56 -5.33 12.30 -31.02
CA ASP A 56 -4.00 12.92 -31.03
C ASP A 56 -2.88 11.87 -30.94
N ILE A 57 -3.09 10.81 -30.15
CA ILE A 57 -2.15 9.69 -30.02
C ILE A 57 -2.02 8.91 -31.34
N ILE A 58 -3.14 8.63 -32.02
CA ILE A 58 -3.17 7.90 -33.29
C ILE A 58 -2.49 8.73 -34.39
N ASP A 59 -2.78 10.03 -34.45
CA ASP A 59 -2.13 10.96 -35.38
C ASP A 59 -0.60 10.95 -35.19
N ALA A 60 -0.14 11.03 -33.94
CA ALA A 60 1.29 10.98 -33.60
C ALA A 60 1.95 9.63 -33.96
N PHE A 61 1.23 8.51 -33.79
CA PHE A 61 1.71 7.21 -34.26
C PHE A 61 1.83 7.16 -35.78
N ARG A 62 0.84 7.68 -36.50
CA ARG A 62 0.82 7.72 -37.97
C ARG A 62 1.99 8.52 -38.53
N GLU A 63 2.33 9.66 -37.94
CA GLU A 63 3.52 10.44 -38.31
C GLU A 63 4.80 9.63 -38.13
N LYS A 64 4.98 9.00 -36.97
CA LYS A 64 6.17 8.16 -36.70
C LYS A 64 6.25 6.95 -37.60
N VAL A 65 5.13 6.28 -37.91
CA VAL A 65 5.13 5.17 -38.88
C VAL A 65 5.61 5.68 -40.25
N ALA A 66 5.11 6.82 -40.71
CA ALA A 66 5.52 7.39 -41.99
C ALA A 66 7.02 7.75 -42.05
N GLU A 67 7.64 8.13 -40.92
CA GLU A 67 9.09 8.33 -40.85
C GLU A 67 9.89 7.03 -41.11
N HIS A 68 9.36 5.88 -40.65
CA HIS A 68 10.06 4.59 -40.77
C HIS A 68 9.72 3.83 -42.05
N THR A 69 8.50 3.97 -42.57
CA THR A 69 8.02 3.27 -43.77
C THR A 69 8.04 4.12 -45.04
N GLY A 70 8.26 5.42 -44.90
CA GLY A 70 8.00 6.40 -45.95
C GLY A 70 6.49 6.70 -46.12
N PRO A 71 6.14 7.74 -46.91
CA PRO A 71 4.76 8.22 -47.02
C PRO A 71 3.85 7.32 -47.87
N GLY A 72 4.41 6.40 -48.66
CA GLY A 72 3.65 5.62 -49.63
C GLY A 72 2.62 4.68 -49.00
N LEU A 73 2.96 4.02 -47.90
CA LEU A 73 2.06 3.09 -47.22
C LEU A 73 0.91 3.82 -46.53
N ALA A 74 1.21 4.94 -45.86
CA ALA A 74 0.19 5.80 -45.26
C ALA A 74 -0.76 6.37 -46.33
N ARG A 75 -0.23 6.85 -47.46
CA ARG A 75 -1.05 7.34 -48.58
C ARG A 75 -1.95 6.26 -49.20
N LEU A 76 -1.53 4.99 -49.14
CA LEU A 76 -2.34 3.88 -49.63
C LEU A 76 -3.49 3.58 -48.67
N LEU A 77 -3.19 3.43 -47.37
CA LEU A 77 -4.14 2.86 -46.42
C LEU A 77 -5.08 3.90 -45.79
N VAL A 78 -4.65 5.15 -45.65
CA VAL A 78 -5.44 6.20 -45.01
C VAL A 78 -6.53 6.73 -45.94
N CYS A 79 -7.77 6.85 -45.44
CA CYS A 79 -8.91 7.38 -46.18
C CYS A 79 -8.80 8.91 -46.34
N ASP A 80 -8.94 9.42 -47.57
CA ASP A 80 -9.02 10.86 -47.87
C ASP A 80 -10.14 11.23 -48.87
N PHE A 81 -11.11 10.34 -49.04
CA PHE A 81 -12.22 10.52 -49.97
C PHE A 81 -13.10 11.72 -49.61
N SER A 82 -13.89 12.19 -50.58
CA SER A 82 -14.84 13.29 -50.37
C SER A 82 -15.92 12.99 -49.32
N THR A 83 -16.11 11.73 -48.96
CA THR A 83 -17.04 11.25 -47.93
C THR A 83 -16.38 10.95 -46.59
N SER A 84 -15.04 11.03 -46.50
CA SER A 84 -14.30 10.67 -45.30
C SER A 84 -14.59 11.63 -44.16
N THR A 85 -15.14 11.06 -43.09
CA THR A 85 -15.24 11.71 -41.79
C THR A 85 -13.94 11.55 -41.00
N ASP A 86 -13.85 12.25 -39.88
CA ASP A 86 -12.79 12.07 -38.90
C ASP A 86 -12.66 10.63 -38.39
N VAL A 87 -13.79 9.94 -38.22
CA VAL A 87 -13.82 8.56 -37.77
C VAL A 87 -13.26 7.63 -38.85
N ASP A 88 -13.59 7.87 -40.12
CA ASP A 88 -13.06 7.08 -41.24
C ASP A 88 -11.54 7.25 -41.37
N ARG A 89 -11.03 8.47 -41.15
CA ARG A 89 -9.58 8.76 -41.12
C ARG A 89 -8.90 7.99 -39.99
N ILE A 90 -9.36 8.16 -38.74
CA ILE A 90 -8.80 7.44 -37.58
C ILE A 90 -8.86 5.92 -37.80
N ALA A 91 -9.98 5.38 -38.28
CA ALA A 91 -10.14 3.96 -38.52
C ALA A 91 -9.12 3.45 -39.55
N SER A 92 -8.87 4.21 -40.62
CA SER A 92 -7.90 3.86 -41.65
C SER A 92 -6.44 3.94 -41.17
N GLU A 93 -6.14 4.85 -40.24
CA GLU A 93 -4.83 4.95 -39.59
C GLU A 93 -4.58 3.77 -38.64
N ILE A 94 -5.61 3.32 -37.92
CA ILE A 94 -5.55 2.08 -37.14
C ILE A 94 -5.28 0.88 -38.05
N VAL A 95 -5.89 0.83 -39.25
CA VAL A 95 -5.60 -0.24 -40.24
C VAL A 95 -4.15 -0.17 -40.74
N LEU A 96 -3.61 1.03 -40.95
CA LEU A 96 -2.18 1.22 -41.22
C LEU A 96 -1.30 0.66 -40.08
N MET A 97 -1.65 0.95 -38.83
CA MET A 97 -0.92 0.45 -37.65
C MET A 97 -1.01 -1.07 -37.53
N ASP A 98 -2.18 -1.67 -37.80
CA ASP A 98 -2.36 -3.13 -37.85
C ASP A 98 -1.46 -3.76 -38.92
N ALA A 99 -1.40 -3.18 -40.12
CA ALA A 99 -0.56 -3.65 -41.22
C ALA A 99 0.94 -3.72 -40.83
N VAL A 100 1.42 -2.74 -40.07
CA VAL A 100 2.84 -2.65 -39.68
C VAL A 100 3.14 -3.20 -38.28
N SER A 101 2.13 -3.65 -37.54
CA SER A 101 2.29 -4.25 -36.21
C SER A 101 3.28 -5.43 -36.11
N PRO A 102 3.52 -6.25 -37.17
CA PRO A 102 4.58 -7.25 -37.13
C PRO A 102 6.00 -6.66 -37.04
N TYR A 103 6.19 -5.39 -37.41
CA TYR A 103 7.48 -4.70 -37.42
C TYR A 103 7.65 -3.71 -36.28
N PHE A 104 6.56 -3.29 -35.63
CA PHE A 104 6.61 -2.27 -34.59
C PHE A 104 5.84 -2.66 -33.33
N ASP A 105 6.33 -2.21 -32.18
CA ASP A 105 5.58 -2.14 -30.94
C ASP A 105 5.12 -0.70 -30.70
N PHE A 106 3.82 -0.49 -30.46
CA PHE A 106 3.26 0.84 -30.21
C PHE A 106 3.12 1.07 -28.71
N PHE A 107 3.75 2.14 -28.20
CA PHE A 107 3.77 2.45 -26.78
C PHE A 107 3.43 3.91 -26.52
N VAL A 108 2.47 4.14 -25.63
CA VAL A 108 2.15 5.48 -25.10
C VAL A 108 2.78 5.62 -23.72
N ALA A 109 3.65 6.61 -23.56
CA ALA A 109 4.30 6.90 -22.29
C ALA A 109 3.60 8.05 -21.59
N CYS A 110 2.87 7.76 -20.51
CA CYS A 110 2.28 8.80 -19.68
C CYS A 110 3.35 9.38 -18.74
N VAL A 111 3.50 10.70 -18.74
CA VAL A 111 4.49 11.40 -17.92
C VAL A 111 3.76 12.24 -16.87
N CYS A 112 3.78 11.81 -15.61
CA CYS A 112 3.20 12.57 -14.50
C CYS A 112 4.16 13.71 -14.07
N GLY A 113 3.64 14.90 -13.80
CA GLY A 113 4.41 16.05 -13.33
C GLY A 113 3.58 17.01 -12.48
N ILE A 114 4.24 17.98 -11.85
CA ILE A 114 3.57 19.09 -11.14
C ILE A 114 3.55 20.28 -12.11
N PRO A 115 2.41 20.58 -12.75
CA PRO A 115 2.35 21.62 -13.80
C PRO A 115 2.42 23.02 -13.22
N GLU A 116 1.80 23.24 -12.06
CA GLU A 116 1.74 24.52 -11.38
C GLU A 116 1.71 24.34 -9.86
N VAL A 117 2.07 25.40 -9.14
CA VAL A 117 1.97 25.49 -7.69
C VAL A 117 1.36 26.85 -7.35
N THR A 118 0.25 26.83 -6.63
CA THR A 118 -0.41 28.05 -6.16
C THR A 118 -0.08 28.25 -4.69
N LEU A 119 0.57 29.38 -4.36
CA LEU A 119 0.80 29.77 -2.97
C LEU A 119 -0.37 30.61 -2.47
N THR A 120 -0.97 30.17 -1.37
CA THR A 120 -2.00 30.93 -0.65
C THR A 120 -1.38 31.71 0.51
N GLY A 121 -2.18 32.57 1.15
CA GLY A 121 -1.70 33.47 2.21
C GLY A 121 -0.95 34.68 1.67
N THR A 122 -0.44 35.50 2.58
CA THR A 122 0.32 36.71 2.26
C THR A 122 1.83 36.46 2.36
N PRO A 123 2.69 37.29 1.72
CA PRO A 123 4.13 37.21 1.93
C PRO A 123 4.55 37.30 3.39
N GLU A 124 3.77 38.01 4.20
CA GLU A 124 4.00 38.12 5.63
C GLU A 124 3.81 36.80 6.39
N ASP A 125 2.85 35.98 5.97
CA ASP A 125 2.65 34.65 6.56
C ASP A 125 3.86 33.74 6.30
N TRP A 126 4.43 33.81 5.09
CA TRP A 126 5.64 33.08 4.71
C TRP A 126 6.89 33.58 5.46
N ARG A 127 7.01 34.89 5.71
CA ARG A 127 8.09 35.44 6.56
C ARG A 127 8.00 34.93 7.99
N LYS A 128 6.80 34.89 8.57
CA LYS A 128 6.60 34.31 9.91
C LYS A 128 6.98 32.83 9.98
N ILE A 129 6.78 32.06 8.91
CA ILE A 129 7.27 30.67 8.85
C ILE A 129 8.81 30.66 8.86
N ARG A 130 9.45 31.52 8.05
CA ARG A 130 10.90 31.65 7.98
C ARG A 130 11.53 32.05 9.32
N GLU A 131 10.90 32.96 10.06
CA GLU A 131 11.34 33.38 11.40
C GLU A 131 11.22 32.24 12.43
N ARG A 132 10.11 31.48 12.41
CA ARG A 132 9.94 30.31 13.30
C ARG A 132 11.00 29.25 13.08
N ILE A 133 11.50 29.08 11.85
CA ILE A 133 12.60 28.16 11.54
C ILE A 133 13.91 28.57 12.24
N ASP A 134 14.13 29.86 12.53
CA ASP A 134 15.30 30.27 13.30
C ASP A 134 15.22 29.79 14.76
N VAL A 135 14.01 29.76 15.34
CA VAL A 135 13.77 29.23 16.69
C VAL A 135 13.90 27.70 16.74
N ILE A 136 13.58 26.98 15.65
CA ILE A 136 13.76 25.51 15.58
C ILE A 136 15.21 25.10 15.85
N GLU A 137 16.19 25.95 15.51
CA GLU A 137 17.61 25.69 15.76
C GLU A 137 17.93 25.53 17.26
N GLU A 138 17.13 26.11 18.16
CA GLU A 138 17.27 26.00 19.61
C GLU A 138 16.89 24.61 20.16
N LEU A 139 16.12 23.83 19.40
CA LEU A 139 15.68 22.47 19.76
C LEU A 139 16.69 21.39 19.35
N GLU A 140 17.97 21.72 19.23
CA GLU A 140 19.03 20.84 18.71
C GLU A 140 18.81 20.36 17.26
N LEU A 141 17.85 20.94 16.53
CA LEU A 141 17.50 20.60 15.15
C LEU A 141 18.27 21.43 14.11
N ARG A 142 19.50 21.82 14.45
CA ARG A 142 20.33 22.73 13.65
C ARG A 142 20.53 22.28 12.20
N GLN A 143 20.75 21.00 11.98
CA GLN A 143 20.93 20.45 10.63
C GLN A 143 19.66 20.58 9.79
N TRP A 144 18.50 20.31 10.39
CA TRP A 144 17.22 20.43 9.72
C TRP A 144 16.87 21.89 9.45
N ALA A 145 17.04 22.77 10.44
CA ALA A 145 16.85 24.21 10.27
C ALA A 145 17.69 24.76 9.10
N ARG A 146 18.98 24.41 9.00
CA ARG A 146 19.83 24.80 7.85
C ARG A 146 19.28 24.35 6.50
N SER A 147 18.65 23.18 6.43
CA SER A 147 18.01 22.70 5.20
C SER A 147 16.68 23.39 4.91
N LEU A 148 15.93 23.81 5.93
CA LEU A 148 14.64 24.48 5.79
C LEU A 148 14.77 25.97 5.42
N LYS A 149 15.76 26.69 5.96
CA LYS A 149 15.96 28.14 5.71
C LYS A 149 15.89 28.52 4.22
N PRO A 150 16.68 27.92 3.31
CA PRO A 150 16.62 28.27 1.89
C PRO A 150 15.28 27.89 1.21
N ILE A 151 14.57 26.88 1.71
CA ILE A 151 13.24 26.49 1.24
C ILE A 151 12.22 27.56 1.65
N ALA A 152 12.23 27.97 2.93
CA ALA A 152 11.35 29.02 3.42
C ALA A 152 11.65 30.39 2.78
N ASP A 153 12.92 30.72 2.55
CA ASP A 153 13.32 31.93 1.81
C ASP A 153 12.73 31.93 0.39
N GLU A 154 12.68 30.75 -0.26
CA GLU A 154 12.06 30.61 -1.58
C GLU A 154 10.53 30.74 -1.53
N PHE A 155 9.86 30.20 -0.51
CA PHE A 155 8.43 30.45 -0.31
C PHE A 155 8.12 31.95 -0.16
N VAL A 156 8.94 32.68 0.60
CA VAL A 156 8.83 34.16 0.71
C VAL A 156 9.01 34.80 -0.67
N ARG A 157 10.09 34.51 -1.39
CA ARG A 157 10.33 35.09 -2.74
C ARG A 157 9.20 34.79 -3.72
N ALA A 158 8.74 33.54 -3.76
CA ALA A 158 7.65 33.11 -4.63
C ALA A 158 6.32 33.81 -4.28
N SER A 159 6.01 33.95 -2.99
CA SER A 159 4.80 34.68 -2.54
C SER A 159 4.82 36.18 -2.89
N GLU A 160 6.01 36.77 -3.05
CA GLU A 160 6.21 38.15 -3.52
C GLU A 160 6.21 38.27 -5.07
N GLY A 161 5.89 37.18 -5.78
CA GLY A 161 5.85 37.14 -7.24
C GLY A 161 7.22 36.97 -7.91
N ARG A 162 8.24 36.51 -7.19
CA ARG A 162 9.62 36.35 -7.70
C ARG A 162 10.16 34.91 -7.50
N PRO A 163 9.48 33.87 -8.01
CA PRO A 163 9.91 32.49 -7.82
C PRO A 163 11.20 32.14 -8.59
N ASP A 164 12.09 31.38 -7.96
CA ASP A 164 13.18 30.68 -8.64
C ASP A 164 12.64 29.39 -9.28
N VAL A 165 12.30 29.49 -10.57
CA VAL A 165 11.76 28.37 -11.35
C VAL A 165 12.67 27.14 -11.33
N ALA A 166 14.00 27.32 -11.28
CA ALA A 166 14.93 26.19 -11.23
C ALA A 166 14.82 25.44 -9.90
N MET A 167 14.60 26.16 -8.80
CA MET A 167 14.35 25.56 -7.49
C MET A 167 12.98 24.86 -7.44
N TRP A 168 11.92 25.49 -7.94
CA TRP A 168 10.57 24.88 -7.95
C TRP A 168 10.48 23.62 -8.82
N ARG A 169 11.21 23.56 -9.94
CA ARG A 169 11.35 22.33 -10.74
C ARG A 169 11.97 21.15 -9.97
N ARG A 170 12.62 21.41 -8.84
CA ARG A 170 13.24 20.40 -7.97
C ARG A 170 12.40 20.05 -6.74
N ILE A 171 11.11 20.38 -6.73
CA ILE A 171 10.21 20.08 -5.61
C ILE A 171 10.18 18.58 -5.27
N TYR A 172 9.97 17.71 -6.25
CA TYR A 172 9.73 16.28 -6.04
C TYR A 172 10.85 15.39 -6.59
N LYS A 173 11.03 15.33 -7.92
CA LYS A 173 12.14 14.65 -8.59
C LYS A 173 12.31 15.18 -10.02
N PRO A 174 13.53 15.17 -10.60
CA PRO A 174 13.76 15.57 -11.98
C PRO A 174 13.14 14.57 -12.96
N ARG A 175 12.89 15.01 -14.21
CA ARG A 175 12.34 14.15 -15.27
C ARG A 175 13.15 12.87 -15.51
N LYS A 176 14.48 12.94 -15.38
CA LYS A 176 15.39 11.79 -15.53
C LYS A 176 15.23 10.73 -14.44
N ALA A 177 14.69 11.12 -13.28
CA ALA A 177 14.42 10.23 -12.15
C ALA A 177 12.99 9.66 -12.15
N TYR A 178 12.25 9.84 -13.24
CA TYR A 178 10.92 9.25 -13.35
C TYR A 178 11.05 7.73 -13.40
N GLY A 179 10.17 7.03 -12.69
CA GLY A 179 10.30 5.58 -12.45
C GLY A 179 11.19 5.19 -11.28
N TRP A 180 11.98 6.10 -10.71
CA TRP A 180 12.73 5.81 -9.47
C TRP A 180 11.77 5.75 -8.27
N LYS A 181 12.06 4.84 -7.34
CA LYS A 181 11.29 4.65 -6.08
C LYS A 181 11.59 5.71 -5.01
N ARG A 182 12.66 6.50 -5.19
CA ARG A 182 13.13 7.48 -4.20
C ARG A 182 12.78 8.92 -4.61
N ILE A 183 12.37 9.72 -3.65
CA ILE A 183 12.18 11.17 -3.74
C ILE A 183 13.52 11.84 -3.43
N THR A 184 13.95 12.74 -4.32
CA THR A 184 15.24 13.44 -4.21
C THR A 184 15.10 14.96 -4.13
N GLY A 185 13.91 15.48 -4.43
CA GLY A 185 13.58 16.90 -4.41
C GLY A 185 13.48 17.48 -3.00
N TRP A 186 13.37 18.80 -2.92
CA TRP A 186 13.41 19.51 -1.65
C TRP A 186 12.18 19.28 -0.78
N VAL A 187 11.04 18.83 -1.31
CA VAL A 187 9.84 18.54 -0.51
C VAL A 187 10.10 17.47 0.55
N ALA A 188 10.99 16.52 0.26
CA ALA A 188 11.39 15.48 1.19
C ALA A 188 12.17 16.02 2.39
N ARG A 189 12.74 17.23 2.31
CA ARG A 189 13.52 17.87 3.38
C ARG A 189 12.66 18.55 4.44
N LEU A 190 11.34 18.59 4.22
CA LEU A 190 10.37 19.01 5.24
C LEU A 190 10.32 18.03 6.42
N PHE A 191 10.88 16.83 6.28
CA PHE A 191 10.92 15.82 7.34
C PHE A 191 12.32 15.73 7.95
N PRO A 192 12.49 15.92 9.28
CA PRO A 192 13.79 15.76 9.94
C PRO A 192 14.23 14.29 10.02
N TYR A 193 13.26 13.38 10.16
CA TYR A 193 13.45 11.95 10.34
C TYR A 193 12.58 11.16 9.35
N VAL A 194 13.00 9.94 9.07
CA VAL A 194 12.30 8.97 8.21
C VAL A 194 12.08 7.66 8.95
N LYS A 195 11.09 6.91 8.48
CA LYS A 195 10.73 5.60 9.01
C LYS A 195 11.81 4.58 8.67
N SER A 196 12.18 3.77 9.66
CA SER A 196 13.01 2.58 9.50
C SER A 196 12.58 1.54 10.54
N ALA A 197 12.41 0.30 10.10
CA ALA A 197 11.92 -0.81 10.95
C ALA A 197 10.66 -0.43 11.77
N GLY A 198 9.70 0.26 11.15
CA GLY A 198 8.45 0.65 11.82
C GLY A 198 8.49 1.97 12.59
N THR A 199 9.67 2.51 12.91
CA THR A 199 9.81 3.72 13.75
C THR A 199 10.34 4.92 12.95
N VAL A 200 9.83 6.12 13.22
CA VAL A 200 10.34 7.38 12.63
C VAL A 200 11.47 7.91 13.51
N SER A 201 12.68 7.39 13.30
CA SER A 201 13.83 7.68 14.16
C SER A 201 15.14 7.93 13.40
N VAL A 202 15.20 7.59 12.12
CA VAL A 202 16.43 7.72 11.33
C VAL A 202 16.53 9.12 10.74
N PRO A 203 17.65 9.85 10.90
CA PRO A 203 17.82 11.16 10.28
C PRO A 203 17.64 11.11 8.77
N ASN A 204 16.90 12.06 8.22
CA ASN A 204 16.65 12.11 6.79
C ASN A 204 17.99 12.28 6.01
N PRO A 205 18.35 11.35 5.11
CA PRO A 205 19.64 11.35 4.44
C PRO A 205 19.87 12.57 3.55
N LEU A 206 18.80 13.25 3.10
CA LEU A 206 18.92 14.45 2.30
C LEU A 206 19.45 15.65 3.10
N LEU A 207 19.29 15.66 4.43
CA LEU A 207 19.71 16.79 5.28
C LEU A 207 21.23 16.93 5.39
N ALA A 208 21.99 15.89 5.02
CA ALA A 208 23.45 15.96 4.91
C ALA A 208 23.92 16.61 3.60
N LEU A 209 23.02 16.77 2.63
CA LEU A 209 23.34 17.24 1.28
C LEU A 209 22.95 18.71 1.09
N ARG A 210 23.61 19.37 0.14
CA ARG A 210 23.18 20.67 -0.37
C ARG A 210 21.79 20.57 -0.98
N LEU A 211 21.02 21.66 -0.99
CA LEU A 211 19.67 21.69 -1.56
C LEU A 211 19.65 21.31 -3.06
N SER A 212 20.74 21.63 -3.76
CA SER A 212 20.96 21.26 -5.16
C SER A 212 21.42 19.82 -5.37
N GLN A 213 21.45 18.99 -4.33
CA GLN A 213 21.88 17.59 -4.37
C GLN A 213 20.78 16.67 -3.81
N PRO A 214 20.75 15.38 -4.18
CA PRO A 214 21.71 14.66 -5.05
C PRO A 214 21.75 15.17 -6.50
N ASP A 215 22.88 14.92 -7.18
CA ASP A 215 23.07 15.27 -8.58
C ASP A 215 22.42 14.22 -9.49
N ASP A 216 21.73 14.68 -10.53
CA ASP A 216 20.91 13.85 -11.43
C ASP A 216 21.74 13.14 -12.51
N THR A 217 22.95 12.67 -12.16
CA THR A 217 23.95 12.15 -13.12
C THR A 217 23.78 10.66 -13.45
N GLY A 218 22.72 10.01 -12.98
CA GLY A 218 22.42 8.61 -13.32
C GLY A 218 21.92 8.44 -14.75
N SER A 219 22.25 7.31 -15.38
CA SER A 219 21.63 6.89 -16.64
C SER A 219 20.13 6.66 -16.44
N PRO A 220 19.23 7.07 -17.37
CA PRO A 220 17.79 6.81 -17.27
C PRO A 220 17.42 5.32 -17.08
N ASN A 221 18.35 4.42 -17.41
CA ASN A 221 18.17 2.97 -17.36
C ASN A 221 18.83 2.29 -16.15
N GLU A 222 19.44 3.05 -15.24
CA GLU A 222 20.07 2.52 -14.02
C GLU A 222 19.18 2.74 -12.79
N TRP A 223 19.11 1.72 -11.92
CA TRP A 223 18.42 1.81 -10.65
C TRP A 223 19.17 2.80 -9.74
N TYR A 224 18.55 3.93 -9.43
CA TYR A 224 19.15 4.91 -8.54
C TYR A 224 19.26 4.38 -7.10
N ASN A 225 20.51 4.27 -6.64
CA ASN A 225 20.86 3.83 -5.29
C ASN A 225 21.50 4.94 -4.45
N GLY A 226 21.31 6.20 -4.85
CA GLY A 226 21.81 7.35 -4.10
C GLY A 226 20.88 7.79 -2.96
N PRO A 227 21.26 8.86 -2.24
CA PRO A 227 20.46 9.39 -1.14
C PRO A 227 19.10 9.92 -1.62
N GLY A 228 18.09 9.76 -0.79
CA GLY A 228 16.68 10.09 -1.06
C GLY A 228 15.79 9.39 -0.04
N ILE A 229 14.49 9.60 -0.10
CA ILE A 229 13.53 8.92 0.79
C ILE A 229 12.53 8.13 -0.06
N ALA A 230 12.15 6.91 0.34
CA ALA A 230 10.99 6.28 -0.30
C ALA A 230 9.70 6.93 0.21
N LEU A 231 8.62 6.83 -0.57
CA LEU A 231 7.33 7.39 -0.16
C LEU A 231 6.82 6.77 1.16
N GLU A 232 7.03 5.46 1.33
CA GLU A 232 6.67 4.70 2.54
C GLU A 232 7.53 5.04 3.78
N ASP A 233 8.70 5.67 3.56
CA ASP A 233 9.59 6.09 4.64
C ASP A 233 9.23 7.47 5.19
N ALA A 234 8.46 8.27 4.44
CA ALA A 234 8.05 9.59 4.88
C ALA A 234 7.11 9.45 6.09
N PRO A 235 7.29 10.23 7.16
CA PRO A 235 6.37 10.22 8.28
C PRO A 235 4.99 10.66 7.78
N CYS A 236 4.02 9.75 7.89
CA CYS A 236 2.64 9.98 7.53
C CYS A 236 1.76 9.72 8.76
N GLY A 237 0.93 10.70 9.11
CA GLY A 237 0.02 10.60 10.24
C GLY A 237 -0.13 11.90 11.01
N PRO A 238 -1.26 12.10 11.69
CA PRO A 238 -1.46 13.26 12.55
C PRO A 238 -0.58 13.19 13.80
N SER A 239 -0.34 14.35 14.40
CA SER A 239 0.13 14.40 15.79
C SER A 239 -1.03 13.99 16.71
N SER A 240 -0.75 13.18 17.72
CA SER A 240 -1.75 12.74 18.69
C SER A 240 -1.31 13.04 20.13
N MET A 241 -2.28 13.24 21.01
CA MET A 241 -2.10 13.36 22.45
C MET A 241 -3.27 12.73 23.20
N LEU A 242 -3.01 12.23 24.40
CA LEU A 242 -4.04 11.82 25.34
C LEU A 242 -4.40 12.99 26.25
N VAL A 243 -5.70 13.22 26.44
CA VAL A 243 -6.27 14.28 27.27
C VAL A 243 -7.12 13.62 28.35
N ARG A 244 -6.78 13.90 29.60
CA ARG A 244 -7.64 13.55 30.74
C ARG A 244 -8.66 14.65 30.98
N VAL A 245 -9.93 14.30 30.93
CA VAL A 245 -11.06 15.19 31.19
C VAL A 245 -11.68 14.82 32.54
N GLU A 246 -11.67 15.77 33.46
CA GLU A 246 -12.30 15.63 34.78
C GLU A 246 -13.63 16.40 34.80
N ASP A 247 -14.74 15.67 34.82
CA ASP A 247 -16.09 16.18 35.04
C ASP A 247 -16.28 16.46 36.53
N LEU A 248 -15.97 17.69 36.94
CA LEU A 248 -16.05 18.13 38.33
C LEU A 248 -17.48 18.18 38.88
N ILE A 249 -18.50 18.15 38.01
CA ILE A 249 -19.91 18.19 38.40
C ILE A 249 -20.46 16.76 38.53
N GLY A 250 -20.16 15.91 37.55
CA GLY A 250 -20.58 14.52 37.53
C GLY A 250 -19.66 13.55 38.28
N GLY A 251 -18.51 14.02 38.77
CA GLY A 251 -17.53 13.22 39.51
C GLY A 251 -16.85 12.13 38.65
N ARG A 252 -16.80 12.31 37.32
CA ARG A 252 -16.26 11.32 36.38
C ARG A 252 -14.94 11.81 35.79
N THR A 253 -14.05 10.88 35.49
CA THR A 253 -12.83 11.14 34.74
C THR A 253 -12.83 10.27 33.49
N GLU A 254 -12.53 10.87 32.34
CA GLU A 254 -12.46 10.19 31.05
C GLU A 254 -11.13 10.53 30.36
N GLU A 255 -10.53 9.58 29.66
CA GLU A 255 -9.37 9.84 28.78
C GLU A 255 -9.84 9.87 27.32
N LEU A 256 -9.42 10.91 26.60
CA LEU A 256 -9.73 11.14 25.19
C LEU A 256 -8.42 11.21 24.40
N GLU A 257 -8.40 10.66 23.19
CA GLU A 257 -7.33 10.91 22.23
C GLU A 257 -7.72 12.11 21.35
N ALA A 258 -6.85 13.12 21.32
CA ALA A 258 -6.94 14.23 20.39
C ALA A 258 -5.84 14.11 19.33
N SER A 259 -6.24 13.99 18.07
CA SER A 259 -5.31 13.87 16.94
C SER A 259 -5.55 14.99 15.94
N GLY A 260 -4.49 15.63 15.47
CA GLY A 260 -4.54 16.81 14.60
C GLY A 260 -3.38 16.89 13.62
N GLY A 261 -3.64 17.42 12.43
CA GLY A 261 -2.63 17.59 11.39
C GLY A 261 -3.26 17.70 10.00
N LEU A 262 -2.45 17.46 8.97
CA LEU A 262 -2.94 17.27 7.60
C LEU A 262 -3.53 15.86 7.49
N MET A 263 -4.85 15.78 7.28
CA MET A 263 -5.65 14.54 7.41
C MET A 263 -6.27 14.09 6.09
N GLY A 264 -6.22 14.93 5.06
CA GLY A 264 -6.84 14.63 3.79
C GLY A 264 -6.26 15.48 2.66
N ILE A 265 -6.70 15.15 1.45
CA ILE A 265 -6.43 15.89 0.23
C ILE A 265 -7.77 16.12 -0.43
N GLU A 266 -8.02 17.35 -0.86
CA GLU A 266 -9.14 17.69 -1.72
C GLU A 266 -8.62 18.10 -3.09
N GLN A 267 -9.44 17.89 -4.11
CA GLN A 267 -9.18 18.33 -5.47
C GLN A 267 -10.18 19.42 -5.83
N ASP A 268 -9.70 20.54 -6.38
CA ASP A 268 -10.59 21.60 -6.87
C ASP A 268 -11.12 21.31 -8.29
N GLU A 269 -11.96 22.22 -8.80
CA GLU A 269 -12.60 22.10 -10.12
C GLU A 269 -11.59 22.13 -11.29
N HIS A 270 -10.37 22.60 -11.05
CA HIS A 270 -9.29 22.64 -12.03
C HIS A 270 -8.31 21.47 -11.89
N GLY A 271 -8.61 20.54 -10.98
CA GLY A 271 -7.78 19.36 -10.74
C GLY A 271 -6.62 19.60 -9.78
N ALA A 272 -6.48 20.79 -9.18
CA ALA A 272 -5.38 21.08 -8.25
C ALA A 272 -5.63 20.41 -6.90
N LEU A 273 -4.58 19.81 -6.33
CA LEU A 273 -4.65 19.12 -5.05
C LEU A 273 -4.31 20.07 -3.90
N ARG A 274 -5.18 20.13 -2.89
CA ARG A 274 -4.97 20.89 -1.66
C ARG A 274 -4.93 19.97 -0.43
N PRO A 275 -3.92 20.10 0.45
CA PRO A 275 -3.93 19.39 1.72
C PRO A 275 -4.96 20.01 2.66
N VAL A 276 -5.68 19.17 3.41
CA VAL A 276 -6.72 19.57 4.35
C VAL A 276 -6.27 19.27 5.76
N SER A 277 -6.25 20.30 6.61
CA SER A 277 -6.05 20.15 8.05
C SER A 277 -7.36 19.73 8.72
N ALA A 278 -7.30 18.73 9.58
CA ALA A 278 -8.43 18.39 10.45
C ALA A 278 -7.93 17.95 11.82
N TYR A 279 -8.85 17.90 12.78
CA TYR A 279 -8.63 17.29 14.08
C TYR A 279 -9.78 16.34 14.40
N VAL A 280 -9.48 15.33 15.22
CA VAL A 280 -10.44 14.36 15.72
C VAL A 280 -10.23 14.22 17.23
N ILE A 281 -11.34 14.22 17.97
CA ILE A 281 -11.36 13.86 19.38
C ILE A 281 -12.19 12.58 19.47
N ARG A 282 -11.58 11.52 19.98
CA ARG A 282 -12.24 10.22 20.13
C ARG A 282 -11.93 9.65 21.50
N ARG A 283 -12.80 8.77 21.98
CA ARG A 283 -12.37 7.82 23.02
C ARG A 283 -11.22 7.03 22.41
N PRO A 284 -10.09 6.86 23.10
CA PRO A 284 -9.03 6.01 22.60
C PRO A 284 -9.64 4.63 22.34
N GLU A 285 -9.63 4.20 21.07
CA GLU A 285 -9.57 2.77 20.82
C GLU A 285 -8.29 2.33 21.52
N ALA A 286 -8.39 1.29 22.35
CA ALA A 286 -7.29 0.89 23.22
C ALA A 286 -5.95 0.90 22.46
N SER A 287 -5.02 1.75 22.90
CA SER A 287 -3.70 1.83 22.31
C SER A 287 -2.86 0.73 22.91
N ILE A 288 -2.33 -0.15 22.07
CA ILE A 288 -1.50 -1.26 22.54
C ILE A 288 -0.24 -0.78 23.28
N LEU A 289 0.28 0.41 22.94
CA LEU A 289 1.45 0.98 23.58
C LEU A 289 1.12 1.46 24.99
N ASP A 290 -0.04 2.10 25.17
CA ASP A 290 -0.52 2.55 26.48
C ASP A 290 -0.90 1.35 27.37
N VAL A 291 -1.52 0.32 26.78
CA VAL A 291 -1.78 -0.96 27.45
C VAL A 291 -0.47 -1.62 27.89
N ALA A 292 0.54 -1.65 27.01
CA ALA A 292 1.86 -2.22 27.35
C ALA A 292 2.52 -1.43 28.50
N ASP A 293 2.47 -0.09 28.45
CA ASP A 293 2.99 0.77 29.52
C ASP A 293 2.27 0.54 30.85
N ARG A 294 0.97 0.36 30.81
CA ARG A 294 0.17 0.03 31.98
C ARG A 294 0.54 -1.34 32.55
N ILE A 295 0.70 -2.36 31.71
CA ILE A 295 1.13 -3.71 32.14
C ILE A 295 2.51 -3.64 32.80
N VAL A 296 3.46 -2.91 32.19
CA VAL A 296 4.81 -2.70 32.75
C VAL A 296 4.76 -2.04 34.13
N ARG A 297 3.82 -1.12 34.34
CA ARG A 297 3.66 -0.39 35.61
C ARG A 297 2.96 -1.20 36.70
N GLU A 298 1.94 -1.99 36.33
CA GLU A 298 1.00 -2.60 37.28
C GLU A 298 1.23 -4.11 37.50
N HIS A 299 1.99 -4.76 36.61
CA HIS A 299 2.14 -6.22 36.60
C HIS A 299 3.58 -6.69 36.43
N ARG A 300 3.81 -7.99 36.64
CA ARG A 300 5.15 -8.59 36.47
C ARG A 300 5.40 -8.87 35.00
N TYR A 301 6.58 -8.49 34.50
CA TYR A 301 6.96 -8.72 33.11
C TYR A 301 8.45 -9.01 32.96
N THR A 302 8.83 -9.48 31.78
CA THR A 302 10.22 -9.65 31.34
C THR A 302 10.42 -8.96 29.99
N VAL A 303 11.68 -8.69 29.63
CA VAL A 303 12.07 -8.14 28.33
C VAL A 303 12.97 -9.14 27.62
N ASP A 304 12.77 -9.34 26.31
CA ASP A 304 13.66 -10.18 25.51
C ASP A 304 14.92 -9.40 25.13
N GLU A 305 15.98 -9.48 25.95
CA GLU A 305 17.15 -8.60 25.83
C GLU A 305 18.03 -8.83 24.58
N ARG A 306 17.88 -9.91 23.81
CA ARG A 306 18.66 -10.19 22.57
C ARG A 306 18.06 -11.39 21.82
N ASP A 307 17.09 -11.16 20.94
CA ASP A 307 16.63 -12.18 20.00
C ASP A 307 17.14 -11.88 18.58
N PRO A 308 18.01 -12.71 17.98
CA PRO A 308 18.41 -12.59 16.57
C PRO A 308 17.22 -12.64 15.60
N LEU A 309 16.07 -13.16 16.05
CA LEU A 309 14.82 -13.26 15.29
C LEU A 309 13.89 -12.06 15.54
N ARG A 310 14.42 -10.92 15.99
CA ARG A 310 13.65 -9.70 16.30
C ARG A 310 12.69 -9.29 15.17
N SER A 311 13.06 -9.56 13.92
CA SER A 311 12.33 -9.28 12.68
C SER A 311 11.28 -10.34 12.27
N LEU A 312 11.10 -11.42 13.02
CA LEU A 312 10.25 -12.58 12.65
C LEU A 312 8.94 -12.69 13.43
N VAL A 313 8.53 -11.65 14.18
CA VAL A 313 7.16 -11.62 14.72
C VAL A 313 6.20 -11.42 13.55
N ALA A 314 5.71 -12.53 13.01
CA ALA A 314 4.53 -12.53 12.16
C ALA A 314 3.32 -12.26 13.07
N GLY A 315 2.55 -11.21 12.76
CA GLY A 315 1.42 -10.80 13.57
C GLY A 315 0.84 -9.45 13.16
N THR A 316 -0.21 -9.01 13.85
CA THR A 316 -0.79 -7.66 13.68
C THR A 316 0.14 -6.57 14.22
N ALA A 317 -0.10 -5.31 13.86
CA ALA A 317 0.68 -4.18 14.39
C ALA A 317 0.66 -4.13 15.93
N GLU A 318 -0.47 -4.46 16.55
CA GLU A 318 -0.60 -4.53 18.02
C GLU A 318 0.28 -5.64 18.61
N GLN A 319 0.26 -6.82 18.00
CA GLN A 319 1.08 -7.95 18.42
C GLN A 319 2.58 -7.64 18.35
N ILE A 320 3.01 -6.97 17.29
CA ILE A 320 4.41 -6.56 17.11
C ILE A 320 4.78 -5.52 18.17
N ALA A 321 3.98 -4.46 18.33
CA ALA A 321 4.24 -3.38 19.28
C ALA A 321 4.28 -3.88 20.75
N LEU A 322 3.36 -4.78 21.14
CA LEU A 322 3.37 -5.40 22.46
C LEU A 322 4.63 -6.25 22.67
N ALA A 323 4.98 -7.09 21.69
CA ALA A 323 6.12 -8.00 21.75
C ALA A 323 7.48 -7.30 21.67
N GLU A 324 7.54 -6.05 21.21
CA GLU A 324 8.75 -5.22 21.23
C GLU A 324 9.04 -4.64 22.62
N ARG A 325 7.99 -4.47 23.44
CA ARG A 325 8.07 -3.85 24.77
C ARG A 325 8.08 -4.87 25.90
N ILE A 326 7.38 -5.99 25.71
CA ILE A 326 7.19 -7.04 26.71
C ILE A 326 7.52 -8.40 26.09
N GLY A 327 8.45 -9.14 26.70
CA GLY A 327 8.76 -10.53 26.35
C GLY A 327 7.68 -11.47 26.88
N THR A 328 7.57 -11.59 28.21
CA THR A 328 6.47 -12.27 28.90
C THR A 328 5.85 -11.36 29.96
N ALA A 329 4.59 -11.59 30.32
CA ALA A 329 3.97 -10.90 31.44
C ALA A 329 3.01 -11.81 32.21
N THR A 330 2.84 -11.53 33.50
CA THR A 330 1.88 -12.15 34.40
C THR A 330 1.00 -11.04 34.97
N LEU A 331 -0.20 -10.92 34.43
CA LEU A 331 -1.19 -9.93 34.84
C LEU A 331 -2.01 -10.54 35.97
N ALA A 332 -1.77 -10.07 37.19
CA ALA A 332 -2.45 -10.52 38.39
C ALA A 332 -3.64 -9.60 38.69
N PHE A 333 -4.85 -10.15 38.63
CA PHE A 333 -6.10 -9.48 38.97
C PHE A 333 -6.61 -9.97 40.33
N SER A 334 -7.68 -9.37 40.84
CA SER A 334 -8.28 -9.81 42.11
C SER A 334 -8.93 -11.19 41.98
N GLY A 335 -8.92 -11.95 43.08
CA GLY A 335 -9.50 -13.29 43.17
C GLY A 335 -8.91 -14.32 42.20
N GLU A 336 -7.68 -14.80 42.44
CA GLU A 336 -6.97 -15.87 41.68
C GLU A 336 -6.99 -15.78 40.13
N ARG A 337 -7.48 -14.68 39.54
CA ARG A 337 -7.52 -14.44 38.10
C ARG A 337 -6.15 -13.96 37.65
N THR A 338 -5.37 -14.86 37.09
CA THR A 338 -4.06 -14.53 36.51
C THR A 338 -4.08 -14.80 35.02
N TRP A 339 -3.68 -13.80 34.23
CA TRP A 339 -3.43 -13.97 32.81
C TRP A 339 -1.93 -14.02 32.55
N ARG A 340 -1.50 -14.91 31.67
CA ARG A 340 -0.09 -15.04 31.28
C ARG A 340 0.08 -14.70 29.81
N LEU A 341 0.81 -13.63 29.51
CA LEU A 341 1.27 -13.33 28.16
C LEU A 341 2.46 -14.23 27.83
N ARG A 342 2.32 -15.04 26.76
CA ARG A 342 3.35 -15.98 26.34
C ARG A 342 4.47 -15.30 25.58
N GLY A 343 5.69 -15.71 25.90
CA GLY A 343 6.90 -15.27 25.20
C GLY A 343 6.91 -15.74 23.77
N ARG A 344 7.68 -15.07 22.91
CA ARG A 344 7.73 -15.38 21.46
C ARG A 344 8.00 -16.87 21.19
N ARG A 345 8.88 -17.49 21.98
CA ARG A 345 9.25 -18.92 21.85
C ARG A 345 8.21 -19.89 22.40
N ASP A 346 7.38 -19.42 23.32
CA ASP A 346 6.37 -20.23 24.00
C ASP A 346 5.01 -20.22 23.29
N ARG A 347 4.84 -19.39 22.24
CA ARG A 347 3.60 -19.34 21.46
C ARG A 347 3.40 -20.63 20.67
N GLU A 348 2.21 -21.19 20.79
CA GLU A 348 1.80 -22.42 20.12
C GLU A 348 0.87 -22.08 18.95
N LEU A 349 1.00 -22.83 17.86
CA LEU A 349 0.02 -22.85 16.78
C LEU A 349 -0.94 -24.02 16.99
N VAL A 350 -2.23 -23.78 16.82
CA VAL A 350 -3.30 -24.77 17.02
C VAL A 350 -4.10 -24.87 15.73
N ASP A 351 -4.20 -26.08 15.19
CA ASP A 351 -5.05 -26.39 14.05
C ASP A 351 -6.50 -26.63 14.51
N VAL A 352 -7.46 -25.88 13.96
CA VAL A 352 -8.89 -25.96 14.27
C VAL A 352 -9.68 -26.37 13.03
N LYS A 353 -10.57 -27.36 13.15
CA LYS A 353 -11.40 -27.83 12.02
C LYS A 353 -12.60 -26.92 11.78
N LEU A 354 -12.77 -26.50 10.53
CA LEU A 354 -13.89 -25.70 10.02
C LEU A 354 -15.04 -26.59 9.54
N SER A 355 -16.25 -26.03 9.48
CA SER A 355 -17.45 -26.75 9.03
C SER A 355 -17.41 -27.18 7.57
N ASP A 356 -16.64 -26.48 6.73
CA ASP A 356 -16.41 -26.82 5.31
C ASP A 356 -15.37 -27.94 5.10
N GLY A 357 -14.85 -28.50 6.19
CA GLY A 357 -13.84 -29.57 6.19
C GLY A 357 -12.39 -29.07 6.06
N THR A 358 -12.17 -27.76 5.94
CA THR A 358 -10.83 -27.17 5.96
C THR A 358 -10.33 -26.95 7.39
N THR A 359 -9.10 -26.44 7.54
CA THR A 359 -8.47 -26.21 8.85
C THR A 359 -7.97 -24.77 8.92
N GLU A 360 -8.29 -24.09 10.01
CA GLU A 360 -7.82 -22.74 10.31
C GLU A 360 -6.72 -22.79 11.38
N LEU A 361 -5.69 -21.99 11.20
CA LEU A 361 -4.53 -21.97 12.10
C LEU A 361 -4.67 -20.79 13.07
N ILE A 362 -4.77 -21.10 14.37
CA ILE A 362 -4.80 -20.07 15.42
C ILE A 362 -3.50 -20.09 16.21
N GLN A 363 -3.02 -18.93 16.66
CA GLN A 363 -1.82 -18.81 17.47
C GLN A 363 -2.20 -18.46 18.91
N ARG A 364 -1.82 -19.28 19.89
CA ARG A 364 -2.07 -19.03 21.33
C ARG A 364 -1.13 -17.95 21.85
N TRP A 365 -1.72 -16.86 22.36
CA TRP A 365 -0.98 -15.67 22.82
C TRP A 365 -1.05 -15.48 24.34
N LEU A 366 -2.21 -15.71 24.95
CA LEU A 366 -2.40 -15.57 26.39
C LEU A 366 -3.00 -16.83 27.00
N ASP A 367 -2.49 -17.22 28.17
CA ASP A 367 -3.14 -18.19 29.03
C ASP A 367 -4.04 -17.45 30.02
N LEU A 368 -5.28 -17.94 30.17
CA LEU A 368 -6.32 -17.38 31.02
C LEU A 368 -6.63 -18.39 32.15
N PRO A 369 -7.37 -17.99 33.20
CA PRO A 369 -7.81 -18.92 34.24
C PRO A 369 -8.65 -20.09 33.70
N ASN A 370 -8.70 -21.19 34.46
CA ASN A 370 -9.51 -22.38 34.18
C ASN A 370 -9.16 -23.13 32.88
N GLY A 371 -7.92 -23.00 32.41
CA GLY A 371 -7.43 -23.68 31.20
C GLY A 371 -7.89 -23.05 29.89
N LEU A 372 -8.50 -21.86 29.95
CA LEU A 372 -8.83 -21.09 28.75
C LEU A 372 -7.58 -20.39 28.21
N PHE A 373 -7.59 -20.07 26.93
CA PHE A 373 -6.54 -19.27 26.32
C PHE A 373 -7.08 -18.35 25.23
N LEU A 374 -6.45 -17.19 25.07
CA LEU A 374 -6.72 -16.28 23.97
C LEU A 374 -5.75 -16.57 22.83
N ALA A 375 -6.30 -16.82 21.65
CA ALA A 375 -5.54 -17.06 20.43
C ALA A 375 -5.93 -16.09 19.31
N HIS A 376 -5.00 -15.82 18.40
CA HIS A 376 -5.23 -15.00 17.21
C HIS A 376 -5.40 -15.87 15.97
N ALA A 377 -6.40 -15.56 15.15
CA ALA A 377 -6.67 -16.16 13.86
C ALA A 377 -6.63 -15.08 12.77
N LEU A 378 -5.92 -15.33 11.69
CA LEU A 378 -5.97 -14.49 10.49
C LEU A 378 -7.01 -15.06 9.53
N THR A 379 -8.26 -14.67 9.71
CA THR A 379 -9.39 -15.22 8.95
C THR A 379 -9.62 -14.47 7.63
N ARG A 380 -10.53 -14.97 6.80
CA ARG A 380 -10.97 -14.29 5.57
C ARG A 380 -11.65 -12.94 5.82
N LYS A 381 -12.26 -12.73 7.01
CA LYS A 381 -12.83 -11.43 7.43
C LYS A 381 -11.82 -10.53 8.15
N GLY A 382 -10.56 -10.96 8.26
CA GLY A 382 -9.48 -10.23 8.92
C GLY A 382 -9.05 -10.86 10.25
N SER A 383 -8.38 -10.05 11.08
CA SER A 383 -7.88 -10.47 12.40
C SER A 383 -9.03 -10.73 13.38
N ALA A 384 -9.00 -11.91 14.00
CA ALA A 384 -9.93 -12.27 15.07
C ALA A 384 -9.16 -12.87 16.26
N TYR A 385 -9.55 -12.50 17.48
CA TYR A 385 -9.11 -13.13 18.71
C TYR A 385 -10.20 -14.07 19.21
N VAL A 386 -9.82 -15.31 19.46
CA VAL A 386 -10.72 -16.40 19.83
C VAL A 386 -10.36 -17.00 21.17
N LEU A 387 -11.36 -17.59 21.82
CA LEU A 387 -11.21 -18.25 23.10
C LEU A 387 -11.13 -19.76 22.91
N GLY A 388 -9.92 -20.30 23.04
CA GLY A 388 -9.69 -21.74 23.03
C GLY A 388 -9.62 -22.32 24.45
N ASP A 389 -9.66 -23.64 24.55
CA ASP A 389 -9.62 -24.36 25.81
C ASP A 389 -8.59 -25.49 25.73
N GLU A 390 -7.62 -25.45 26.63
CA GLU A 390 -6.45 -26.33 26.59
C GLU A 390 -6.78 -27.80 26.82
N ARG A 391 -7.94 -28.09 27.41
CA ARG A 391 -8.42 -29.46 27.65
C ARG A 391 -8.71 -30.23 26.37
N PHE A 392 -8.88 -29.51 25.25
CA PHE A 392 -9.14 -30.09 23.94
C PHE A 392 -7.89 -30.11 23.04
N LEU A 393 -6.74 -29.64 23.53
CA LEU A 393 -5.50 -29.66 22.77
C LEU A 393 -4.90 -31.07 22.72
N VAL A 394 -4.52 -31.49 21.52
CA VAL A 394 -3.90 -32.77 21.22
C VAL A 394 -2.57 -32.52 20.52
N ARG A 395 -1.54 -33.29 20.86
CA ARG A 395 -0.29 -33.26 20.12
C ARG A 395 -0.45 -34.08 18.85
N PRO A 396 -0.13 -33.52 17.66
CA PRO A 396 -0.16 -34.30 16.44
C PRO A 396 0.81 -35.49 16.57
N PRO A 397 0.44 -36.68 16.06
CA PRO A 397 1.35 -37.81 16.04
C PRO A 397 2.62 -37.47 15.25
N PRO A 398 3.79 -38.05 15.59
CA PRO A 398 4.99 -37.87 14.78
C PRO A 398 4.72 -38.27 13.33
N LEU A 399 5.26 -37.50 12.38
CA LEU A 399 5.22 -37.84 10.96
C LEU A 399 6.13 -39.06 10.74
N GLU A 400 5.53 -40.25 10.78
CA GLU A 400 6.17 -41.51 10.40
C GLU A 400 5.62 -41.95 9.04
N GLY A 401 6.52 -42.11 8.09
CA GLY A 401 6.14 -42.46 6.72
C GLY A 401 7.28 -43.09 5.94
N THR A 402 6.93 -43.70 4.82
CA THR A 402 7.90 -44.19 3.84
C THR A 402 7.68 -43.39 2.56
N ASP A 403 8.72 -42.70 2.09
CA ASP A 403 8.63 -41.93 0.85
C ASP A 403 8.33 -42.90 -0.31
N PRO A 404 7.24 -42.70 -1.06
CA PRO A 404 6.77 -43.66 -2.07
C PRO A 404 7.66 -43.74 -3.31
N VAL A 405 8.59 -42.79 -3.48
CA VAL A 405 9.52 -42.72 -4.63
C VAL A 405 10.88 -43.32 -4.26
N THR A 406 11.34 -43.10 -3.03
CA THR A 406 12.69 -43.49 -2.58
C THR A 406 12.70 -44.72 -1.66
N GLY A 407 11.55 -45.12 -1.10
CA GLY A 407 11.44 -46.25 -0.18
C GLY A 407 12.11 -46.02 1.18
N LEU A 408 12.58 -44.80 1.46
CA LEU A 408 13.22 -44.46 2.72
C LEU A 408 12.16 -44.20 3.79
N SER A 409 12.25 -44.93 4.89
CA SER A 409 11.48 -44.63 6.10
C SER A 409 12.07 -43.39 6.75
N TYR A 410 11.24 -42.35 6.90
CA TYR A 410 11.57 -41.21 7.75
C TYR A 410 10.80 -41.35 9.05
N ALA A 411 11.55 -41.46 10.13
CA ALA A 411 11.07 -41.12 11.46
C ALA A 411 11.80 -39.82 11.80
N HIS A 412 11.14 -38.68 11.59
CA HIS A 412 11.63 -37.48 12.24
C HIS A 412 11.32 -37.67 13.73
N PRO A 413 12.31 -37.83 14.64
CA PRO A 413 12.02 -37.53 16.04
C PRO A 413 11.40 -36.13 16.08
N PRO A 414 10.57 -35.78 17.07
CA PRO A 414 10.15 -34.40 17.22
C PRO A 414 11.40 -33.58 17.53
N ILE A 415 12.09 -33.13 16.49
CA ILE A 415 12.76 -31.84 16.51
C ILE A 415 11.64 -30.95 17.03
N GLU A 416 11.85 -30.26 18.16
CA GLU A 416 10.94 -29.19 18.55
C GLU A 416 11.04 -28.13 17.44
N VAL A 417 10.30 -28.35 16.35
CA VAL A 417 10.21 -27.43 15.22
C VAL A 417 9.45 -26.25 15.79
N TRP A 418 10.17 -25.16 16.01
CA TRP A 418 9.54 -23.92 16.36
C TRP A 418 8.87 -23.36 15.10
N PRO A 419 7.60 -22.92 15.16
CA PRO A 419 6.72 -22.87 16.34
C PRO A 419 6.05 -24.21 16.70
N LYS A 420 5.82 -24.44 18.02
CA LYS A 420 5.14 -25.65 18.53
C LYS A 420 3.73 -25.75 17.96
N ARG A 421 3.42 -26.87 17.28
CA ARG A 421 2.13 -27.11 16.62
C ARG A 421 1.29 -28.14 17.36
N LEU A 422 0.03 -27.82 17.60
CA LEU A 422 -0.98 -28.63 18.28
C LEU A 422 -2.23 -28.73 17.40
N GLU A 423 -3.08 -29.70 17.68
CA GLU A 423 -4.44 -29.79 17.12
C GLU A 423 -5.46 -29.59 18.26
N THR A 424 -6.68 -29.17 17.94
CA THR A 424 -7.78 -29.18 18.92
C THR A 424 -8.92 -30.09 18.47
N THR A 425 -9.58 -30.74 19.42
CA THR A 425 -10.85 -31.44 19.15
C THR A 425 -12.06 -30.50 19.11
N GLN A 426 -11.90 -29.21 19.43
CA GLN A 426 -12.96 -28.21 19.27
C GLN A 426 -13.21 -27.94 17.79
N TRP A 427 -14.47 -27.94 17.39
CA TRP A 427 -14.88 -27.44 16.08
C TRP A 427 -14.92 -25.92 16.09
N ALA A 428 -14.62 -25.27 14.97
CA ALA A 428 -14.58 -23.81 14.87
C ALA A 428 -15.91 -23.12 15.26
N GLN A 429 -17.04 -23.81 15.09
CA GLN A 429 -18.38 -23.35 15.53
C GLN A 429 -18.52 -23.29 17.07
N ASP A 430 -17.66 -23.99 17.80
CA ASP A 430 -17.65 -24.03 19.27
C ASP A 430 -16.53 -23.15 19.86
N VAL A 431 -15.78 -22.43 19.00
CA VAL A 431 -14.67 -21.55 19.38
C VAL A 431 -15.15 -20.10 19.30
N PRO A 432 -15.48 -19.43 20.43
CA PRO A 432 -16.05 -18.09 20.41
C PRO A 432 -15.03 -17.02 20.00
N VAL A 433 -15.48 -16.01 19.26
CA VAL A 433 -14.71 -14.79 18.98
C VAL A 433 -14.89 -13.79 20.11
N VAL A 434 -13.78 -13.29 20.63
CA VAL A 434 -13.72 -12.29 21.71
C VAL A 434 -13.69 -10.86 21.14
N GLY A 435 -13.01 -10.66 20.00
CA GLY A 435 -12.90 -9.35 19.35
C GLY A 435 -11.84 -9.37 18.24
N SER A 436 -11.54 -8.21 17.65
CA SER A 436 -10.52 -8.07 16.59
C SER A 436 -9.26 -7.30 17.01
N SER A 437 -9.28 -6.61 18.15
CA SER A 437 -8.16 -5.85 18.72
C SER A 437 -7.68 -6.49 20.03
N LEU A 438 -6.38 -6.78 20.10
CA LEU A 438 -5.72 -7.24 21.32
C LEU A 438 -5.70 -6.16 22.37
N ALA A 439 -5.46 -4.91 21.95
CA ALA A 439 -5.41 -3.78 22.85
C ALA A 439 -6.75 -3.59 23.56
N ALA A 440 -7.87 -3.70 22.83
CA ALA A 440 -9.21 -3.55 23.41
C ALA A 440 -9.50 -4.64 24.45
N ILE A 441 -9.11 -5.89 24.14
CA ILE A 441 -9.30 -7.03 25.06
C ILE A 441 -8.46 -6.86 26.33
N LEU A 442 -7.19 -6.51 26.18
CA LEU A 442 -6.28 -6.30 27.32
C LEU A 442 -6.68 -5.08 28.15
N LEU A 443 -7.06 -3.97 27.51
CA LEU A 443 -7.52 -2.78 28.23
C LEU A 443 -8.79 -3.10 29.04
N HIS A 444 -9.76 -3.78 28.43
CA HIS A 444 -10.97 -4.19 29.13
C HIS A 444 -10.64 -5.04 30.37
N ALA A 445 -9.74 -6.02 30.23
CA ALA A 445 -9.29 -6.85 31.35
C ALA A 445 -8.58 -6.03 32.45
N LEU A 446 -7.76 -5.05 32.07
CA LEU A 446 -7.09 -4.14 33.01
C LEU A 446 -8.07 -3.20 33.73
N GLU A 447 -9.20 -2.86 33.12
CA GLU A 447 -10.24 -2.00 33.70
C GLU A 447 -11.27 -2.77 34.53
N HIS A 448 -11.54 -4.01 34.17
CA HIS A 448 -12.60 -4.86 34.73
C HIS A 448 -12.03 -6.10 35.42
N ASP A 449 -10.84 -5.96 36.03
CA ASP A 449 -10.26 -6.96 36.94
C ASP A 449 -10.19 -8.39 36.36
N GLY A 450 -9.63 -8.49 35.16
CA GLY A 450 -9.38 -9.74 34.46
C GLY A 450 -10.59 -10.34 33.76
N GLU A 451 -11.69 -9.60 33.63
CA GLU A 451 -12.86 -10.02 32.86
C GLU A 451 -12.62 -9.92 31.35
N LEU A 452 -13.22 -10.84 30.60
CA LEU A 452 -13.24 -10.79 29.14
C LEU A 452 -14.34 -9.83 28.68
N PRO A 453 -14.14 -9.10 27.57
CA PRO A 453 -15.16 -8.20 27.05
C PRO A 453 -16.45 -8.95 26.69
N PRO A 454 -17.61 -8.27 26.74
CA PRO A 454 -18.89 -8.85 26.37
C PRO A 454 -18.84 -9.37 24.93
N ARG A 455 -19.22 -10.63 24.76
CA ARG A 455 -19.04 -11.38 23.51
C ARG A 455 -20.20 -11.15 22.55
N ALA A 456 -19.90 -10.89 21.28
CA ALA A 456 -20.87 -11.06 20.20
C ALA A 456 -21.12 -12.57 19.99
N PRO A 457 -22.34 -12.99 19.59
CA PRO A 457 -22.63 -14.40 19.29
C PRO A 457 -22.03 -14.78 17.93
N SER A 458 -20.71 -14.79 17.82
CA SER A 458 -19.98 -15.22 16.63
C SER A 458 -18.84 -16.16 16.99
N THR A 459 -18.57 -17.09 16.10
CA THR A 459 -17.64 -18.21 16.26
C THR A 459 -16.51 -18.10 15.25
N LEU A 460 -15.42 -18.85 15.42
CA LEU A 460 -14.32 -18.86 14.43
C LEU A 460 -14.84 -19.25 13.04
N ASP A 461 -15.81 -20.16 12.98
CA ASP A 461 -16.42 -20.62 11.73
C ASP A 461 -17.12 -19.50 10.97
N ASP A 462 -17.84 -18.61 11.68
CA ASP A 462 -18.51 -17.44 11.09
C ASP A 462 -17.53 -16.45 10.42
N HIS A 463 -16.26 -16.46 10.84
CA HIS A 463 -15.23 -15.55 10.35
C HIS A 463 -14.35 -16.16 9.27
N ALA A 464 -14.19 -17.48 9.27
CA ALA A 464 -13.33 -18.22 8.34
C ALA A 464 -14.08 -18.78 7.11
N VAL A 465 -15.35 -19.15 7.25
CA VAL A 465 -16.16 -19.76 6.18
C VAL A 465 -16.96 -18.68 5.42
N ILE A 466 -16.92 -18.72 4.08
CA ILE A 466 -17.79 -17.88 3.24
C ILE A 466 -19.08 -18.68 2.98
N PRO A 467 -20.27 -18.14 3.28
CA PRO A 467 -21.51 -18.82 2.94
C PRO A 467 -21.60 -18.98 1.41
N ILE A 468 -21.85 -20.21 0.95
CA ILE A 468 -22.18 -20.46 -0.45
C ILE A 468 -23.51 -19.75 -0.72
N VAL A 469 -23.47 -18.59 -1.35
CA VAL A 469 -24.66 -17.95 -1.89
C VAL A 469 -25.14 -18.84 -3.04
N PRO A 470 -26.34 -19.45 -2.97
CA PRO A 470 -26.86 -20.19 -4.12
C PRO A 470 -26.95 -19.22 -5.29
N GLN A 471 -26.27 -19.54 -6.39
CA GLN A 471 -26.37 -18.74 -7.60
C GLN A 471 -27.85 -18.65 -7.99
N ARG A 472 -28.36 -17.44 -8.16
CA ARG A 472 -29.69 -17.24 -8.75
C ARG A 472 -29.72 -17.98 -10.08
N GLU A 473 -30.69 -18.88 -10.24
CA GLU A 473 -30.97 -19.49 -11.53
C GLU A 473 -31.13 -18.37 -12.58
N PRO A 474 -30.50 -18.51 -13.77
CA PRO A 474 -30.73 -17.57 -14.84
C PRO A 474 -32.24 -17.56 -15.18
N PRO A 475 -32.84 -16.40 -15.49
CA PRO A 475 -34.25 -16.34 -15.84
C PRO A 475 -34.51 -17.29 -17.01
N ALA A 476 -35.58 -18.08 -16.90
CA ALA A 476 -36.00 -19.01 -17.94
C ALA A 476 -36.09 -18.27 -19.28
N ARG A 477 -35.41 -18.82 -20.31
CA ARG A 477 -35.51 -18.31 -21.69
C ARG A 477 -36.98 -18.33 -22.12
N ASP A 478 -37.48 -17.19 -22.57
CA ASP A 478 -38.79 -17.08 -23.22
C ASP A 478 -38.81 -17.99 -24.47
N PRO A 479 -39.74 -18.97 -24.56
CA PRO A 479 -39.87 -19.85 -25.71
C PRO A 479 -40.18 -19.15 -27.04
N ARG A 480 -40.41 -17.83 -27.05
CA ARG A 480 -40.76 -17.06 -28.26
C ARG A 480 -39.57 -16.40 -28.98
N SER A 481 -38.34 -16.80 -28.68
CA SER A 481 -37.12 -16.28 -29.33
C SER A 481 -36.34 -17.32 -30.14
N ALA A 482 -37.06 -18.20 -30.86
CA ALA A 482 -36.51 -19.07 -31.90
C ALA A 482 -37.09 -18.72 -33.27
#